data_AF-A0A4Y8XWE3-F1
#
_entry.id   AF-A0A4Y8XWE3-F1
#
_cell.length_a   1.000
_cell.length_b   1.000
_cell.length_c   1.000
_cell.angle_alpha   90.00
_cell.angle_beta   90.00
_cell.angle_gamma   90.00
#
_symmetry.space_group_name_H-M   'P 1'
#
loop_
_entity.id
_entity.type
_entity.pdbx_description
1 polymer ?
#
loop_
_entity_poly.entity_id
_entity_poly.type
_entity_poly.pdbx_seq_one_letter_code
_entity_poly.pdbx_strand_id
1 'polypeptide(L)' 'SGNGKGQIFVKGEVIKTVPESKIVETLIEEAMKIAEQMEKDGVPSGEPLVVAGV' A
#
# COMPACT_ATOMS: atom_id res chain seq x y z
N SER A 1 -10.15 19.40 -3.76
CA SER A 1 -9.07 20.26 -4.24
C SER A 1 -7.76 19.73 -3.67
N GLY A 2 -7.09 18.82 -4.38
CA GLY A 2 -5.87 18.18 -3.89
C GLY A 2 -4.65 19.02 -4.28
N ASN A 3 -3.69 19.19 -3.37
CA ASN A 3 -2.42 19.90 -3.62
C ASN A 3 -1.46 19.13 -4.56
N GLY A 4 -1.98 18.26 -5.43
CA GLY A 4 -1.21 17.37 -6.32
C GLY A 4 -0.36 16.31 -5.61
N LYS A 5 -0.68 16.03 -4.34
CA LYS A 5 0.07 15.08 -3.49
C LYS A 5 -0.88 14.11 -2.81
N GLY A 6 -0.53 12.82 -2.83
CA GLY A 6 -1.15 11.76 -2.06
C GLY A 6 -0.30 11.38 -0.85
N GLN A 7 -0.94 10.82 0.17
CA GLN A 7 -0.26 10.21 1.31
C GLN A 7 -0.44 8.70 1.24
N ILE A 8 0.64 7.97 1.48
CA ILE A 8 0.66 6.51 1.56
C ILE A 8 0.56 6.13 3.03
N PHE A 9 -0.36 5.22 3.32
CA PHE A 9 -0.62 4.70 4.66
C PHE A 9 -0.32 3.21 4.70
N VAL A 10 0.39 2.77 5.72
CA VAL A 10 0.62 1.34 6.01
C VAL A 10 0.23 1.10 7.46
N LYS A 11 -0.67 0.14 7.69
CA LYS A 11 -1.17 -0.21 9.03
C LYS A 11 -1.72 1.00 9.84
N GLY A 12 -2.28 2.00 9.14
CA GLY A 12 -2.86 3.20 9.76
C GLY A 12 -1.86 4.34 9.98
N GLU A 13 -0.59 4.18 9.63
CA GLU A 13 0.43 5.22 9.79
C GLU A 13 0.83 5.82 8.44
N VAL A 14 1.00 7.15 8.40
CA VAL A 14 1.52 7.85 7.21
C VAL A 14 3.00 7.52 7.05
N ILE A 15 3.35 6.81 5.98
CA ILE A 15 4.74 6.46 5.70
C ILE A 15 5.39 7.41 4.69
N LYS A 16 4.60 7.99 3.77
CA LYS A 16 5.15 8.83 2.70
C LYS A 16 4.12 9.79 2.13
N THR A 17 4.59 10.97 1.73
CA THR A 17 3.82 11.90 0.89
C THR A 17 4.46 11.92 -0.50
N VAL A 18 3.68 11.64 -1.53
CA VAL A 18 4.16 11.49 -2.92
C VAL A 18 3.35 12.37 -3.87
N PRO A 19 3.93 12.83 -4.99
CA PRO A 19 3.15 13.47 -6.04
C PRO A 19 2.16 12.47 -6.65
N GLU A 20 1.06 12.98 -7.17
CA GLU A 20 -0.04 12.16 -7.71
C GLU A 20 0.41 11.15 -8.78
N SER A 21 1.34 11.56 -9.66
CA SER A 21 1.92 10.72 -10.70
C SER A 21 2.71 9.51 -10.18
N LYS A 22 3.14 9.53 -8.92
CA LYS A 22 3.94 8.45 -8.30
C LYS A 22 3.15 7.60 -7.32
N ILE A 23 1.86 7.87 -7.12
CA ILE A 23 1.04 7.13 -6.16
C ILE A 23 1.05 5.63 -6.49
N VAL A 24 0.73 5.28 -7.74
CA VAL A 24 0.59 3.87 -8.16
C VAL A 24 1.92 3.12 -8.05
N GLU A 25 3.00 3.71 -8.58
CA GLU A 25 4.35 3.13 -8.52
C GLU A 25 4.77 2.90 -7.06
N THR A 26 4.60 3.92 -6.20
CA THR A 26 4.96 3.82 -4.79
C THR A 26 4.12 2.75 -4.07
N LEU A 27 2.82 2.64 -4.37
CA LEU A 27 1.96 1.63 -3.76
C LEU A 27 2.40 0.21 -4.12
N ILE A 28 2.78 -0.03 -5.38
CA ILE A 28 3.26 -1.34 -5.84
C ILE A 28 4.58 -1.70 -5.15
N GLU A 29 5.53 -0.77 -5.09
CA GLU A 29 6.81 -0.98 -4.38
C GLU A 29 6.61 -1.32 -2.90
N GLU A 30 5.77 -0.55 -2.20
CA GLU A 30 5.51 -0.78 -0.78
C GLU A 30 4.74 -2.08 -0.54
N ALA A 31 3.80 -2.44 -1.41
CA ALA A 31 3.11 -3.73 -1.33
C ALA A 31 4.09 -4.92 -1.48
N MET A 32 5.03 -4.84 -2.42
CA MET A 32 6.06 -5.88 -2.58
C MET A 32 6.97 -5.99 -1.37
N LYS A 33 7.43 -4.87 -0.79
CA LYS A 33 8.22 -4.88 0.44
C LYS A 33 7.47 -5.52 1.61
N ILE A 34 6.18 -5.21 1.77
CA ILE A 34 5.35 -5.78 2.82
C ILE A 34 5.17 -7.29 2.60
N ALA A 35 4.94 -7.72 1.37
CA ALA A 35 4.82 -9.14 1.03
C ALA A 35 6.12 -9.91 1.33
N GLU A 36 7.27 -9.39 0.90
CA GLU A 36 8.58 -9.99 1.22
C GLU A 36 8.84 -10.06 2.73
N GLN A 37 8.46 -9.02 3.47
CA GLN A 37 8.61 -9.00 4.92
C GLN A 37 7.68 -10.02 5.58
N MET A 38 6.42 -10.11 5.14
CA MET A 38 5.46 -11.11 5.63
C MET A 38 5.94 -12.53 5.37
N GLU A 39 6.54 -12.80 4.20
CA GLU A 39 7.13 -14.10 3.88
C GLU A 39 8.28 -14.44 4.82
N LYS A 40 9.19 -13.49 5.08
CA LYS A 40 10.29 -13.66 6.04
C LYS A 40 9.80 -13.91 7.46
N ASP A 41 8.73 -13.24 7.86
CA ASP A 41 8.11 -13.38 9.17
C ASP A 41 7.25 -14.66 9.29
N GLY A 42 7.19 -15.48 8.22
CA GLY A 42 6.43 -16.73 8.18
C GLY A 42 4.92 -16.52 8.24
N VAL A 43 4.44 -15.31 7.91
CA VAL A 43 3.02 -14.98 7.89
C VAL A 43 2.43 -15.54 6.59
N PRO A 44 1.45 -16.48 6.66
CA PRO A 44 0.80 -16.98 5.46
C PRO A 44 0.05 -15.84 4.76
N SER A 45 0.20 -15.76 3.43
CA SER A 45 -0.58 -14.83 2.60
C SER A 45 -2.07 -15.19 2.73
N GLY A 46 -2.86 -14.29 3.30
CA GLY A 46 -4.31 -14.43 3.34
C GLY A 46 -4.92 -14.18 1.96
N GLU A 47 -6.02 -14.86 1.64
CA GLU A 47 -6.71 -14.65 0.37
C GLU A 47 -7.21 -13.19 0.25
N PRO A 48 -6.99 -12.52 -0.89
CA PRO A 48 -7.44 -11.15 -1.09
C PRO A 48 -8.98 -11.11 -1.11
N LEU A 49 -9.58 -10.50 -0.08
CA LEU A 49 -11.03 -10.29 0.00
C LEU A 49 -11.41 -9.01 -0.76
N VAL A 50 -11.97 -9.17 -1.96
CA VAL A 50 -12.55 -8.04 -2.72
C VAL A 50 -14.05 -7.96 -2.41
N VAL A 51 -14.43 -7.05 -1.51
CA VAL A 51 -15.85 -6.75 -1.26
C VAL A 51 -16.29 -5.69 -2.26
N ALA A 52 -16.85 -6.11 -3.39
CA ALA A 52 -17.58 -5.21 -4.28
C ALA A 52 -18.92 -4.86 -3.62
N GLY A 53 -19.00 -3.69 -3.00
CA GLY A 53 -20.26 -3.17 -2.46
C GLY A 53 -21.29 -3.02 -3.57
N VAL A 54 -22.45 -3.64 -3.39
CA VAL A 54 -23.67 -3.46 -4.20
C VAL A 54 -24.50 -2.34 -3.57
#